data_AF-A0A834LZ94-F1
#
_entry.id   AF-A0A834LZ94-F1
#
_cell.length_a   1.000
_cell.length_b   1.000
_cell.length_c   1.000
_cell.angle_alpha   90.00
_cell.angle_beta   90.00
_cell.angle_gamma   90.00
#
_symmetry.space_group_name_H-M   'P 1'
#
loop_
_entity.id
_entity.type
_entity.pdbx_description
1 polymer ?
#
loop_
_entity_poly.entity_id
_entity_poly.type
_entity_poly.pdbx_seq_one_letter_code
_entity_poly.pdbx_strand_id
1 'polypeptide(L)'
;MANPLLGPPEIRLPTTATGTTANPLMGFTENNSATYLSTGNPCLDFFLHAVPDTPPEQLAERLLSAWDHDALTSLKLVCNLRGVRGTGKSDKEGFYAAALWLHKHHPKTLACNVRAIAEFGYLKDVLEILYRLLEGPEIREKEKMEWQIQKGEAMDLSLGRKKRKATDDKEKVKALRQEKAVAKAKKAFERYCQLFWILVFKTYVIWSNLMRSNYYWMYSVSVRCDIAI
;
A
#
# COMPACT_ATOMS: atom_id res chain seq x y z
N MET A 1 0.58 -2.65 24.19
CA MET A 1 1.94 -2.14 23.93
C MET A 1 2.28 -2.48 22.49
N ALA A 2 2.53 -1.48 21.63
CA ALA A 2 2.88 -1.72 20.23
C ALA A 2 4.27 -2.36 20.15
N ASN A 3 4.44 -3.36 19.29
CA ASN A 3 5.75 -3.98 19.10
C ASN A 3 6.70 -3.00 18.38
N PRO A 4 7.99 -2.96 18.75
CA PRO A 4 8.95 -2.09 18.08
C PRO A 4 9.12 -2.49 16.62
N LEU A 5 9.09 -1.50 15.72
CA LEU A 5 9.45 -1.68 14.32
C LEU A 5 10.90 -2.19 14.23
N LEU A 6 11.11 -3.25 13.47
CA LEU A 6 12.45 -3.78 13.22
C LEU A 6 13.08 -2.97 12.09
N GLY A 7 14.16 -2.26 12.41
CA GLY A 7 14.98 -1.57 11.41
C GLY A 7 15.56 -2.56 10.37
N PRO A 8 16.09 -2.05 9.24
CA PRO A 8 16.72 -2.91 8.26
C PRO A 8 17.91 -3.70 8.86
N PRO A 9 18.21 -4.90 8.33
CA PRO A 9 19.24 -5.79 8.87
C PRO A 9 20.70 -5.28 8.69
N GLU A 10 20.91 -4.11 8.08
CA GLU A 10 22.24 -3.50 7.93
C GLU A 10 22.34 -2.20 8.72
N ILE A 11 23.21 -2.23 9.73
CA ILE A 11 23.60 -1.07 10.53
C ILE A 11 24.55 -0.23 9.68
N ARG A 12 24.06 0.86 9.08
CA ARG A 12 24.94 1.95 8.64
C ARG A 12 25.07 2.95 9.79
N LEU A 13 26.31 3.22 10.17
CA LEU A 13 26.66 4.21 11.18
C LEU A 13 26.13 5.60 10.77
N PRO A 14 25.77 6.46 11.73
CA PRO A 14 25.26 7.79 11.43
C PRO A 14 26.40 8.63 10.83
N THR A 15 26.25 9.05 9.57
CA THR A 15 27.09 10.11 9.01
C THR A 15 26.68 11.41 9.68
N THR A 16 27.58 11.97 10.48
CA THR A 16 27.42 13.26 11.16
C THR A 16 27.26 14.35 10.10
N ALA A 17 26.06 14.92 9.97
CA ALA A 17 25.81 16.03 9.05
C ALA A 17 26.45 17.31 9.61
N THR A 18 27.41 17.86 8.86
CA THR A 18 27.95 19.21 9.07
C THR A 18 26.87 20.24 8.71
N GLY A 19 26.41 21.01 9.69
CA GLY A 19 25.42 22.07 9.49
C GLY A 19 26.01 23.26 8.74
N THR A 20 25.55 23.50 7.52
CA THR A 20 25.77 24.78 6.81
C THR A 20 24.69 25.76 7.21
N THR A 21 25.10 26.84 7.88
CA THR A 21 24.27 27.97 8.33
C THR A 21 23.89 28.90 7.16
N ALA A 22 23.11 28.40 6.21
CA ALA A 22 22.41 29.23 5.24
C ALA A 22 20.94 29.31 5.63
N ASN A 23 20.34 30.50 5.58
CA ASN A 23 18.90 30.64 5.80
C ASN A 23 18.16 29.71 4.82
N PRO A 24 17.32 28.78 5.30
CA PRO A 24 16.65 27.83 4.43
C PRO A 24 15.76 28.56 3.43
N LEU A 25 15.88 28.15 2.16
CA LEU A 25 15.10 28.72 1.06
C LEU A 25 13.61 28.53 1.35
N MET A 26 12.85 29.62 1.30
CA MET A 26 11.41 29.63 1.52
C MET A 26 10.67 29.64 0.17
N GLY A 27 9.53 28.96 0.12
CA GLY A 27 8.59 28.98 -0.98
C GLY A 27 7.15 29.01 -0.47
N PHE A 28 6.21 28.83 -1.37
CA PHE A 28 4.78 28.77 -1.06
C PHE A 28 4.23 27.37 -1.33
N THR A 29 3.39 26.88 -0.41
CA THR A 29 2.57 25.68 -0.66
C THR A 29 1.48 25.99 -1.70
N GLU A 30 0.76 24.98 -2.18
CA GLU A 30 -0.42 25.16 -3.04
C GLU A 30 -1.46 26.14 -2.46
N ASN A 31 -1.59 26.20 -1.13
CA ASN A 31 -2.48 27.13 -0.42
C ASN A 31 -1.87 28.54 -0.19
N ASN A 32 -0.80 28.91 -0.89
CA ASN A 32 -0.04 30.16 -0.70
C ASN A 32 0.48 30.41 0.72
N SER A 33 0.59 29.37 1.55
CA SER A 33 1.25 29.47 2.86
C SER A 33 2.77 29.38 2.70
N ALA A 34 3.51 30.21 3.44
CA ALA A 34 4.97 30.20 3.41
C ALA A 34 5.50 28.90 4.05
N THR A 35 6.40 28.20 3.36
CA THR A 35 7.05 26.97 3.85
C THR A 35 8.51 26.92 3.44
N TYR A 36 9.33 26.19 4.18
CA TYR A 36 10.69 25.87 3.73
C TYR A 36 10.62 24.93 2.52
N LEU A 37 11.48 25.17 1.52
CA LEU A 37 11.65 24.30 0.35
C LEU A 37 12.41 23.01 0.69
N SER A 38 13.29 23.09 1.70
CA SER A 38 13.94 21.96 2.37
C SER A 38 14.34 22.40 3.77
N THR A 39 14.26 21.46 4.70
CA THR A 39 14.65 21.63 6.11
C THR A 39 16.09 21.21 6.37
N GLY A 40 16.80 20.69 5.35
CA GLY A 40 18.13 20.10 5.50
C GLY A 40 18.13 18.71 6.13
N ASN A 41 16.98 18.21 6.60
CA ASN A 41 16.79 16.84 7.07
C ASN A 41 15.85 16.09 6.09
N PRO A 42 16.37 15.10 5.35
CA PRO A 42 15.58 14.35 4.36
C PRO A 42 14.35 13.64 4.95
N CYS A 43 14.43 13.15 6.20
CA CYS A 43 13.29 12.52 6.86
C CYS A 43 12.19 13.56 7.17
N LEU A 44 12.57 14.76 7.61
CA LEU A 44 11.62 15.83 7.84
C LEU A 44 11.03 16.35 6.52
N ASP A 45 11.83 16.46 5.47
CA ASP A 45 11.37 16.84 4.14
C ASP A 45 10.37 15.82 3.58
N PHE A 46 10.64 14.52 3.75
CA PHE A 46 9.67 13.47 3.43
C PHE A 46 8.39 13.63 4.25
N PHE A 47 8.51 13.87 5.57
CA PHE A 47 7.34 14.09 6.41
C PHE A 47 6.53 15.31 6.00
N LEU A 48 7.14 16.42 5.60
CA LEU A 48 6.40 17.63 5.24
C LEU A 48 5.75 17.50 3.85
N HIS A 49 6.52 17.03 2.87
CA HIS A 49 6.13 17.05 1.47
C HIS A 49 5.37 15.81 0.99
N ALA A 50 5.33 14.72 1.76
CA ALA A 50 4.44 13.59 1.45
C ALA A 50 2.98 13.96 1.77
N VAL A 51 2.25 14.44 0.76
CA VAL A 51 0.84 14.84 0.84
C VAL A 51 0.00 14.09 -0.20
N PRO A 52 -1.35 14.01 -0.06
CA PRO A 52 -2.20 13.18 -0.93
C PRO A 52 -2.06 13.41 -2.44
N ASP A 53 -1.69 14.62 -2.85
CA ASP A 53 -1.51 15.00 -4.27
C ASP A 53 -0.06 14.86 -4.77
N THR A 54 0.84 14.32 -3.94
CA THR A 54 2.23 14.08 -4.34
C THR A 54 2.30 12.90 -5.32
N PRO A 55 2.90 13.07 -6.51
CA PRO A 55 3.08 11.98 -7.45
C PRO A 55 3.91 10.83 -6.83
N PRO A 56 3.60 9.56 -7.13
CA PRO A 56 4.31 8.41 -6.59
C PRO A 56 5.83 8.44 -6.81
N GLU A 57 6.28 8.99 -7.94
CA GLU A 57 7.69 9.12 -8.31
C GLU A 57 8.42 10.09 -7.37
N GLN A 58 7.83 11.27 -7.13
CA GLN A 58 8.40 12.27 -6.22
C GLN A 58 8.40 11.77 -4.77
N LEU A 59 7.34 11.05 -4.38
CA LEU A 59 7.28 10.40 -3.08
C LEU A 59 8.42 9.37 -2.92
N ALA A 60 8.67 8.57 -3.96
CA ALA A 60 9.73 7.57 -3.97
C ALA A 60 11.14 8.18 -3.90
N GLU A 61 11.40 9.29 -4.60
CA GLU A 61 12.68 10.01 -4.55
C GLU A 61 12.95 10.57 -3.14
N ARG A 62 11.93 11.17 -2.52
CA ARG A 62 12.03 11.67 -1.15
C ARG A 62 12.20 10.54 -0.15
N LEU A 63 11.49 9.43 -0.34
CA LEU A 63 11.63 8.25 0.51
C LEU A 63 13.04 7.66 0.41
N LEU A 64 13.62 7.59 -0.79
CA LEU A 64 15.01 7.16 -0.99
C LEU A 64 15.98 8.05 -0.19
N SER A 65 15.82 9.37 -0.32
CA SER A 65 16.69 10.34 0.37
C SER A 65 16.55 10.24 1.90
N ALA A 66 15.32 10.08 2.39
CA ALA A 66 15.06 9.85 3.81
C ALA A 66 15.65 8.52 4.27
N TRP A 67 15.53 7.47 3.46
CA TRP A 67 15.98 6.12 3.81
C TRP A 67 17.51 6.05 3.92
N ASP A 68 18.22 6.68 2.99
CA ASP A 68 19.68 6.77 3.02
C ASP A 68 20.19 7.59 4.22
N HIS A 69 19.38 8.53 4.73
CA HIS A 69 19.69 9.31 5.92
C HIS A 69 19.41 8.53 7.22
N ASP A 70 18.19 8.03 7.41
CA ASP A 70 17.79 7.19 8.54
C ASP A 70 16.64 6.26 8.11
N ALA A 71 16.98 5.00 7.85
CA ALA A 71 16.04 4.00 7.39
C ALA A 71 14.97 3.64 8.44
N LEU A 72 15.29 3.64 9.74
CA LEU A 72 14.32 3.31 10.78
C LEU A 72 13.29 4.44 10.92
N THR A 73 13.74 5.69 10.92
CA THR A 73 12.85 6.85 10.93
C THR A 73 12.02 6.90 9.65
N SER A 74 12.61 6.61 8.49
CA SER A 74 11.88 6.53 7.23
C SER A 74 10.78 5.47 7.25
N LEU A 75 11.05 4.28 7.81
CA LEU A 75 10.04 3.25 7.95
C LEU A 75 8.89 3.69 8.88
N LYS A 76 9.18 4.40 9.97
CA LYS A 76 8.16 5.00 10.85
C LYS A 76 7.33 6.02 10.08
N LEU A 77 7.96 6.85 9.25
CA LEU A 77 7.29 7.85 8.43
C LEU A 77 6.38 7.22 7.36
N VAL A 78 6.81 6.11 6.75
CA VAL A 78 5.94 5.33 5.85
C VAL A 78 4.70 4.82 6.61
N CYS A 79 4.87 4.28 7.81
CA CYS A 79 3.73 3.87 8.65
C CYS A 79 2.83 5.06 9.03
N ASN A 80 3.43 6.23 9.27
CA ASN A 80 2.73 7.48 9.57
C ASN A 80 1.88 7.98 8.39
N LEU A 81 2.27 7.73 7.13
CA LEU A 81 1.39 8.03 5.98
C LEU A 81 0.04 7.35 6.15
N ARG A 82 0.05 6.09 6.57
CA ARG A 82 -1.18 5.32 6.71
C ARG A 82 -2.01 5.71 7.93
N GLY A 83 -1.39 6.13 9.02
CA GLY A 83 -2.01 6.27 10.33
C GLY A 83 -3.41 6.92 10.29
N VAL A 84 -4.44 6.10 10.53
CA VAL A 84 -5.87 6.47 10.44
C VAL A 84 -6.53 6.74 11.79
N ARG A 85 -5.87 6.38 12.89
CA ARG A 85 -6.41 6.47 14.26
C ARG A 85 -6.00 7.77 14.96
N GLY A 86 -5.89 8.87 14.19
CA GLY A 86 -5.35 10.15 14.67
C GLY A 86 -3.83 10.14 14.88
N THR A 87 -3.13 9.09 14.43
CA THR A 87 -1.69 8.89 14.64
C THR A 87 -0.86 9.24 13.40
N GLY A 88 -1.47 9.73 12.33
CA GLY A 88 -0.77 9.96 11.07
C GLY A 88 -1.58 10.72 10.03
N LYS A 89 -1.08 10.75 8.79
CA LYS A 89 -1.58 11.60 7.70
C LYS A 89 -2.81 11.05 6.99
N SER A 90 -3.18 9.79 7.24
CA SER A 90 -4.28 9.09 6.55
C SER A 90 -4.18 9.09 5.01
N ASP A 91 -2.98 9.27 4.47
CA ASP A 91 -2.69 9.19 3.04
C ASP A 91 -2.54 7.72 2.63
N LYS A 92 -3.62 7.20 2.04
CA LYS A 92 -3.72 5.80 1.63
C LYS A 92 -2.89 5.50 0.38
N GLU A 93 -2.95 6.36 -0.63
CA GLU A 93 -2.30 6.08 -1.92
C GLU A 93 -0.79 6.33 -1.82
N GLY A 94 -0.35 7.38 -1.11
CA GLY A 94 1.07 7.57 -0.81
C GLY A 94 1.63 6.43 0.05
N PHE A 95 0.86 5.92 1.02
CA PHE A 95 1.26 4.73 1.77
C PHE A 95 1.49 3.50 0.87
N TYR A 96 0.60 3.23 -0.10
CA TYR A 96 0.79 2.09 -1.01
C TYR A 96 1.96 2.30 -1.96
N ALA A 97 2.15 3.50 -2.49
CA ALA A 97 3.33 3.82 -3.30
C ALA A 97 4.63 3.57 -2.51
N ALA A 98 4.69 4.03 -1.26
CA ALA A 98 5.83 3.79 -0.37
C ALA A 98 6.02 2.29 -0.06
N ALA A 99 4.94 1.53 0.14
CA ALA A 99 5.02 0.09 0.37
C ALA A 99 5.53 -0.68 -0.87
N LEU A 100 5.12 -0.28 -2.08
CA LEU A 100 5.62 -0.85 -3.33
C LEU A 100 7.11 -0.50 -3.55
N TRP A 101 7.52 0.73 -3.19
CA TRP A 101 8.92 1.11 -3.17
C TRP A 101 9.72 0.24 -2.20
N LEU A 102 9.23 0.04 -0.96
CA LEU A 102 9.86 -0.86 0.01
C LEU A 102 9.96 -2.29 -0.50
N HIS A 103 8.96 -2.80 -1.21
CA HIS A 103 9.05 -4.12 -1.81
C HIS A 103 10.17 -4.20 -2.87
N LYS A 104 10.30 -3.17 -3.71
CA LYS A 104 11.30 -3.12 -4.78
C LYS A 104 12.74 -3.00 -4.24
N HIS A 105 12.95 -2.23 -3.18
CA HIS A 105 14.29 -1.91 -2.66
C HIS A 105 14.67 -2.69 -1.40
N HIS A 106 13.71 -2.94 -0.50
CA HIS A 106 13.91 -3.55 0.82
C HIS A 106 12.84 -4.61 1.16
N PRO A 107 12.65 -5.66 0.34
CA PRO A 107 11.56 -6.63 0.48
C PRO A 107 11.57 -7.36 1.83
N LYS A 108 12.75 -7.63 2.38
CA LYS A 108 12.91 -8.23 3.72
C LYS A 108 12.35 -7.31 4.82
N THR A 109 12.65 -6.02 4.75
CA THR A 109 12.15 -5.04 5.73
C THR A 109 10.64 -4.94 5.68
N LEU A 110 10.07 -4.93 4.47
CA LEU A 110 8.61 -4.96 4.30
C LEU A 110 8.01 -6.22 4.91
N ALA A 111 8.57 -7.40 4.60
CA ALA A 111 8.09 -8.70 5.09
C ALA A 111 8.16 -8.82 6.62
N CYS A 112 9.28 -8.43 7.23
CA CYS A 112 9.46 -8.49 8.69
C CYS A 112 8.54 -7.53 9.44
N ASN A 113 8.10 -6.44 8.80
CA ASN A 113 7.26 -5.42 9.42
C ASN A 113 5.79 -5.48 9.00
N VAL A 114 5.33 -6.52 8.27
CA VAL A 114 3.92 -6.67 7.83
C VAL A 114 2.94 -6.54 9.00
N ARG A 115 3.27 -7.12 10.16
CA ARG A 115 2.43 -7.02 11.36
C ARG A 115 2.27 -5.57 11.80
N ALA A 116 3.37 -4.83 11.93
CA ALA A 116 3.34 -3.44 12.37
C ALA A 116 2.58 -2.57 11.35
N ILE A 117 2.78 -2.82 10.05
CA ILE A 117 2.03 -2.17 8.98
C ILE A 117 0.51 -2.39 9.12
N ALA A 118 0.09 -3.63 9.43
CA ALA A 118 -1.31 -3.95 9.65
C ALA A 118 -1.89 -3.29 10.92
N GLU A 119 -1.06 -3.06 11.95
CA GLU A 119 -1.44 -2.38 13.19
C GLU A 119 -1.64 -0.86 12.98
N PHE A 120 -0.74 -0.19 12.25
CA PHE A 120 -0.85 1.25 11.95
C PHE A 120 -2.01 1.57 10.99
N GLY A 121 -2.18 0.75 9.96
CA GLY A 121 -3.32 0.80 9.06
C GLY A 121 -4.40 -0.18 9.46
N TYR A 122 -4.73 -1.04 8.50
CA TYR A 122 -5.65 -2.15 8.63
C TYR A 122 -5.08 -3.37 7.90
N LEU A 123 -5.56 -4.56 8.27
CA LEU A 123 -5.24 -5.79 7.54
C LEU A 123 -5.55 -5.71 6.04
N LYS A 124 -6.62 -5.00 5.65
CA LYS A 124 -6.98 -4.78 4.23
C LYS A 124 -5.88 -4.05 3.44
N ASP A 125 -5.04 -3.26 4.10
CA ASP A 125 -3.96 -2.53 3.44
C ASP A 125 -2.84 -3.48 3.02
N VAL A 126 -2.55 -4.50 3.83
CA VAL A 126 -1.61 -5.58 3.46
C VAL A 126 -2.14 -6.33 2.23
N LEU A 127 -3.44 -6.66 2.21
CA LEU A 127 -4.06 -7.33 1.07
C LEU A 127 -4.01 -6.48 -0.21
N GLU A 128 -4.25 -5.17 -0.07
CA GLU A 128 -4.19 -4.24 -1.18
C GLU A 128 -2.76 -4.09 -1.74
N ILE A 129 -1.74 -4.03 -0.87
CA ILE A 129 -0.33 -4.03 -1.29
C ILE A 129 -0.03 -5.30 -2.10
N LEU A 130 -0.43 -6.47 -1.60
CA LEU A 130 -0.23 -7.75 -2.30
C LEU A 130 -0.97 -7.77 -3.65
N TYR A 131 -2.18 -7.21 -3.71
CA TYR A 131 -2.95 -7.13 -4.95
C TYR A 131 -2.22 -6.28 -6.00
N ARG A 132 -1.72 -5.10 -5.61
CA ARG A 132 -0.94 -4.21 -6.49
C ARG A 132 0.41 -4.78 -6.90
N LEU A 133 1.04 -5.60 -6.07
CA LEU A 133 2.26 -6.32 -6.44
C LEU A 133 2.01 -7.38 -7.52
N LEU A 134 0.81 -7.97 -7.57
CA LEU A 134 0.47 -9.01 -8.54
C LEU A 134 -0.07 -8.43 -9.85
N GLU A 135 -0.99 -7.47 -9.79
CA GLU A 135 -1.70 -6.93 -10.95
C GLU A 135 -1.12 -5.60 -11.46
N GLY A 136 -0.27 -4.96 -10.65
CA GLY A 136 0.34 -3.67 -10.94
C GLY A 136 -0.18 -2.52 -10.06
N PRO A 137 0.60 -1.42 -9.93
CA PRO A 137 0.29 -0.29 -9.04
C PRO A 137 -1.02 0.44 -9.39
N GLU A 138 -1.35 0.49 -10.68
CA GLU A 138 -2.47 1.25 -11.25
C GLU A 138 -3.78 0.45 -11.33
N ILE A 139 -3.81 -0.79 -10.82
CA ILE A 139 -4.95 -1.70 -11.02
C ILE A 139 -6.27 -1.09 -10.56
N ARG A 140 -6.27 -0.34 -9.45
CA ARG A 140 -7.47 0.33 -8.93
C ARG A 140 -7.98 1.45 -9.82
N GLU A 141 -7.09 2.14 -10.52
CA GLU A 141 -7.47 3.19 -11.47
C GLU A 141 -8.06 2.55 -12.73
N LYS A 142 -7.43 1.48 -13.24
CA LYS A 142 -7.92 0.70 -14.39
C LYS A 142 -9.31 0.14 -14.12
N GLU A 143 -9.50 -0.54 -12.99
CA GLU A 143 -10.81 -1.07 -12.58
C GLU A 143 -11.88 0.02 -12.45
N LYS A 144 -11.49 1.19 -11.91
CA LYS A 144 -12.40 2.34 -11.77
C LYS A 144 -12.79 2.88 -13.15
N MET A 145 -11.84 3.04 -14.07
CA MET A 145 -12.08 3.52 -15.43
C MET A 145 -13.01 2.54 -16.18
N GLU A 146 -12.71 1.25 -16.14
CA GLU A 146 -13.55 0.20 -16.75
C GLU A 146 -14.97 0.21 -16.20
N TRP A 147 -15.12 0.35 -14.88
CA TRP A 147 -16.44 0.43 -14.25
C TRP A 147 -17.22 1.68 -14.69
N GLN A 148 -16.56 2.83 -14.84
CA GLN A 148 -17.20 4.06 -15.32
C GLN A 148 -17.64 3.92 -16.78
N ILE A 149 -16.81 3.29 -17.63
CA ILE A 149 -17.16 2.99 -19.03
C ILE A 149 -18.39 2.08 -19.07
N GLN A 150 -18.37 0.94 -18.36
CA GLN A 150 -19.50 0.01 -18.30
C GLN A 150 -20.77 0.67 -17.76
N LYS A 151 -20.65 1.57 -16.78
CA LYS A 151 -21.79 2.32 -16.23
C LYS A 151 -22.35 3.31 -17.25
N GLY A 152 -21.48 4.00 -17.99
CA GLY A 152 -21.86 4.89 -19.09
C GLY A 152 -22.59 4.13 -20.21
N GLU A 153 -22.04 3.02 -20.66
CA GLU A 153 -22.65 2.14 -21.66
C GLU A 153 -24.01 1.59 -21.19
N ALA A 154 -24.10 1.14 -19.94
CA ALA A 154 -25.36 0.69 -19.36
C ALA A 154 -26.41 1.80 -19.27
N MET A 155 -26.00 3.05 -19.00
CA MET A 155 -26.89 4.21 -19.01
C MET A 155 -27.37 4.54 -20.43
N ASP A 156 -26.48 4.51 -21.42
CA ASP A 156 -26.82 4.78 -22.83
C ASP A 156 -27.79 3.71 -23.39
N LEU A 157 -27.52 2.43 -23.12
CA LEU A 157 -28.45 1.33 -23.42
C LEU A 157 -29.82 1.50 -22.73
N SER A 158 -29.85 2.03 -21.51
CA SER A 158 -31.08 2.34 -20.77
C SER A 158 -31.87 3.47 -21.42
N LEU A 159 -31.20 4.54 -21.88
CA LEU A 159 -31.81 5.66 -22.58
C LEU A 159 -32.34 5.25 -23.96
N GLY A 160 -31.57 4.45 -24.70
CA GLY A 160 -32.01 3.84 -25.96
C GLY A 160 -33.21 2.90 -25.80
N ARG A 161 -33.31 2.18 -24.67
CA ARG A 161 -34.45 1.32 -24.34
C ARG A 161 -35.69 2.11 -23.91
N LYS A 162 -35.53 3.27 -23.25
CA LYS A 162 -36.62 4.21 -22.94
C LYS A 162 -37.29 4.76 -24.21
N LYS A 163 -36.53 4.88 -25.31
CA LYS A 163 -37.04 5.27 -26.62
C LYS A 163 -37.80 4.15 -27.36
N ARG A 164 -37.75 2.91 -26.87
CA ARG A 164 -38.28 1.71 -27.55
C ARG A 164 -39.33 0.90 -26.78
N LYS A 165 -39.76 1.29 -25.57
CA LYS A 165 -40.76 0.52 -24.82
C LYS A 165 -41.76 1.40 -24.06
N ALA A 166 -42.72 1.94 -24.80
CA ALA A 166 -44.09 1.97 -24.29
C ALA A 166 -44.58 0.51 -24.25
N THR A 167 -45.26 0.17 -23.15
CA THR A 167 -45.86 -1.14 -22.79
C THR A 167 -44.90 -2.32 -22.49
N ASP A 168 -44.72 -2.65 -21.20
CA ASP A 168 -45.39 -3.81 -20.56
C ASP A 168 -44.60 -4.47 -19.40
N ASP A 169 -45.37 -4.94 -18.40
CA ASP A 169 -45.14 -5.78 -17.21
C ASP A 169 -44.08 -5.39 -16.16
N LYS A 170 -44.54 -4.65 -15.14
CA LYS A 170 -43.80 -4.28 -13.91
C LYS A 170 -43.21 -5.48 -13.15
N GLU A 171 -43.89 -6.62 -13.14
CA GLU A 171 -43.48 -7.80 -12.35
C GLU A 171 -42.27 -8.52 -12.96
N LYS A 172 -42.25 -8.73 -14.28
CA LYS A 172 -41.09 -9.31 -14.99
C LYS A 172 -39.83 -8.46 -14.82
N VAL A 173 -39.98 -7.13 -14.81
CA VAL A 173 -38.88 -6.20 -14.55
C VAL A 173 -38.35 -6.32 -13.12
N LYS A 174 -39.23 -6.56 -12.13
CA LYS A 174 -38.84 -6.74 -10.72
C LYS A 174 -38.08 -8.06 -10.51
N ALA A 175 -38.57 -9.15 -11.09
CA ALA A 175 -37.93 -10.47 -11.04
C ALA A 175 -36.51 -10.43 -11.68
N LEU A 176 -36.39 -9.83 -12.87
CA LEU A 176 -35.09 -9.64 -13.55
C LEU A 176 -34.10 -8.79 -12.73
N ARG A 177 -34.58 -7.81 -11.96
CA ARG A 177 -33.73 -7.00 -11.08
C ARG A 177 -33.25 -7.79 -9.87
N GLN A 178 -34.13 -8.59 -9.25
CA GLN A 178 -33.77 -9.47 -8.15
C GLN A 178 -32.75 -10.52 -8.58
N GLU A 179 -32.95 -11.15 -9.74
CA GLU A 179 -32.02 -12.14 -10.29
C GLU A 179 -30.63 -11.53 -10.55
N LYS A 180 -30.58 -10.33 -11.13
CA LYS A 180 -29.30 -9.59 -11.32
C LYS A 180 -28.62 -9.24 -9.99
N ALA A 181 -29.39 -8.87 -8.96
CA ALA A 181 -28.85 -8.59 -7.64
C ALA A 181 -28.25 -9.85 -7.00
N VAL A 182 -28.93 -10.99 -7.11
CA VAL A 182 -28.45 -12.30 -6.62
C VAL A 182 -27.21 -12.75 -7.40
N ALA A 183 -27.19 -12.62 -8.72
CA ALA A 183 -26.02 -12.94 -9.54
C ALA A 183 -24.81 -12.07 -9.17
N LYS A 184 -25.03 -10.77 -8.90
CA LYS A 184 -23.98 -9.86 -8.45
C LYS A 184 -23.46 -10.23 -7.05
N ALA A 185 -24.35 -10.61 -6.14
CA ALA A 185 -23.98 -11.08 -4.80
C ALA A 185 -23.18 -12.39 -4.86
N LYS A 186 -23.59 -13.35 -5.69
CA LYS A 186 -22.84 -14.59 -5.94
C LYS A 186 -21.45 -14.31 -6.51
N LYS A 187 -21.35 -13.43 -7.51
CA LYS A 187 -20.05 -13.05 -8.10
C LYS A 187 -19.14 -12.33 -7.09
N ALA A 188 -19.71 -11.50 -6.20
CA ALA A 188 -18.96 -10.86 -5.13
C ALA A 188 -18.48 -11.88 -4.08
N PHE A 189 -19.32 -12.85 -3.73
CA PHE A 189 -18.99 -13.96 -2.85
C PHE A 189 -17.90 -14.85 -3.45
N GLU A 190 -17.99 -15.20 -4.73
CA GLU A 190 -16.96 -15.96 -5.45
C GLU A 190 -15.62 -15.21 -5.49
N ARG A 191 -15.62 -13.90 -5.72
CA ARG A 191 -14.40 -13.08 -5.62
C ARG A 191 -13.83 -13.09 -4.21
N TYR A 192 -14.67 -13.00 -3.19
CA TYR A 192 -14.24 -13.10 -1.79
C TYR A 192 -13.67 -14.49 -1.46
N CYS A 193 -14.32 -15.56 -1.93
CA CYS A 193 -13.85 -16.94 -1.78
C CYS A 193 -12.57 -17.22 -2.56
N GLN A 194 -12.39 -16.65 -3.76
CA GLN A 194 -11.15 -16.71 -4.51
C GLN A 194 -10.04 -15.94 -3.80
N LEU A 195 -10.32 -14.75 -3.26
CA LEU A 195 -9.34 -14.02 -2.45
C LEU A 195 -9.01 -14.76 -1.16
N PHE A 196 -9.97 -15.44 -0.54
CA PHE A 196 -9.77 -16.27 0.64
C PHE A 196 -8.95 -17.53 0.31
N TRP A 197 -9.24 -18.23 -0.79
CA TRP A 197 -8.46 -19.37 -1.26
C TRP A 197 -7.07 -18.95 -1.73
N ILE A 198 -6.92 -17.84 -2.44
CA ILE A 198 -5.62 -17.29 -2.82
C ILE A 198 -4.85 -16.88 -1.56
N LEU A 199 -5.49 -16.30 -0.56
CA LEU A 199 -4.86 -15.96 0.71
C LEU A 199 -4.43 -17.21 1.47
N VAL A 200 -5.28 -18.23 1.59
CA VAL A 200 -4.96 -19.48 2.27
C VAL A 200 -3.91 -20.27 1.49
N PHE A 201 -4.01 -20.37 0.16
CA PHE A 201 -3.10 -21.15 -0.68
C PHE A 201 -1.76 -20.43 -0.90
N LYS A 202 -1.75 -19.10 -1.07
CA LYS A 202 -0.50 -18.32 -1.16
C LYS A 202 0.14 -18.07 0.19
N THR A 203 -0.60 -17.95 1.30
CA THR A 203 0.04 -18.03 2.62
C THR A 203 0.63 -19.41 2.80
N TYR A 204 -0.04 -20.51 2.44
CA TYR A 204 0.57 -21.84 2.48
C TYR A 204 1.81 -21.96 1.58
N VAL A 205 1.79 -21.43 0.36
CA VAL A 205 2.93 -21.49 -0.58
C VAL A 205 4.08 -20.57 -0.13
N ILE A 206 3.81 -19.34 0.30
CA ILE A 206 4.84 -18.42 0.83
C ILE A 206 5.38 -18.92 2.16
N TRP A 207 4.55 -19.45 3.05
CA TRP A 207 4.98 -20.05 4.32
C TRP A 207 5.73 -21.38 4.08
N SER A 208 5.37 -22.16 3.06
CA SER A 208 6.11 -23.37 2.65
C SER A 208 7.44 -23.04 1.97
N ASN A 209 7.53 -21.96 1.20
CA ASN A 209 8.77 -21.48 0.60
C ASN A 209 9.68 -20.78 1.62
N LEU A 210 9.11 -20.06 2.58
CA LEU A 210 9.81 -19.47 3.73
C LEU A 210 10.30 -20.56 4.71
N MET A 211 9.52 -21.62 4.92
CA MET A 211 9.93 -22.81 5.68
C MET A 211 11.01 -23.62 4.94
N ARG A 212 10.87 -23.89 3.63
CA ARG A 212 11.90 -24.61 2.84
C ARG A 212 13.24 -23.86 2.79
N SER A 213 13.22 -22.53 2.75
CA SER A 213 14.45 -21.72 2.79
C SER A 213 15.09 -21.66 4.18
N ASN A 214 14.32 -21.88 5.26
CA ASN A 214 14.84 -21.86 6.64
C ASN A 214 15.21 -23.24 7.21
N TYR A 215 14.68 -24.35 6.68
CA TYR A 215 15.09 -25.70 7.13
C TYR A 215 16.57 -26.00 6.81
N TYR A 216 17.15 -25.46 5.74
CA TYR A 216 18.59 -25.62 5.46
C TYR A 216 19.50 -24.74 6.34
N TRP A 217 18.99 -23.59 6.82
CA TRP A 217 19.74 -22.69 7.68
C TRP A 217 19.71 -23.13 9.16
N MET A 218 18.58 -23.63 9.66
CA MET A 218 18.46 -24.09 11.05
C MET A 218 19.31 -25.36 11.32
N TYR A 219 19.49 -26.24 10.33
CA TYR A 219 20.43 -27.36 10.44
C TYR A 219 21.91 -26.95 10.25
N SER A 220 22.23 -25.87 9.53
CA SER A 220 23.61 -25.36 9.42
C SER A 220 24.06 -24.55 10.63
N VAL A 221 23.13 -23.90 11.34
CA VAL A 221 23.44 -23.18 12.59
C VAL A 221 23.45 -24.12 13.79
N SER A 222 22.64 -25.20 13.79
CA SER A 222 22.69 -26.20 14.86
C SER A 222 23.93 -27.10 14.83
N VAL A 223 24.64 -27.23 13.70
CA VAL A 223 25.90 -28.00 13.61
C VAL A 223 27.15 -27.13 13.81
N ARG A 224 27.00 -25.80 13.95
CA ARG A 224 28.11 -24.87 14.24
C ARG A 224 28.09 -24.25 15.64
N CYS A 225 27.10 -24.57 16.47
CA CYS A 225 27.06 -24.13 17.87
C CYS A 225 27.52 -25.21 18.87
N ASP A 226 27.82 -26.44 18.45
CA ASP A 226 28.37 -27.50 19.33
C ASP A 226 29.91 -27.65 19.25
N ILE A 227 30.62 -26.69 18.65
CA ILE A 227 32.09 -26.57 18.73
C ILE A 227 32.45 -25.09 18.90
N ALA A 228 32.17 -24.54 20.08
CA ALA A 228 32.98 -23.50 20.73
C ALA A 228 32.36 -23.12 22.08
N ILE A 229 32.98 -23.67 23.13
CA ILE A 229 32.87 -23.37 24.57
C ILE A 229 31.71 -24.05 25.30
#